data_AF-A0A939RHD8-F1
#
_entry.id   AF-A0A939RHD8-F1
#
_cell.length_a   1.000
_cell.length_b   1.000
_cell.length_c   1.000
_cell.angle_alpha   90.00
_cell.angle_beta   90.00
_cell.angle_gamma   90.00
#
_symmetry.space_group_name_H-M   'P 1'
#
loop_
_entity.id
_entity.type
_entity.pdbx_description
1 polymer ?
#
loop_
_entity_poly.entity_id
_entity_poly.type
_entity_poly.pdbx_seq_one_letter_code
_entity_poly.pdbx_strand_id
1 'polypeptide(L)'
;MRKIILDKNYFVFRDADGILGFTIKSYEGQPQNPRFLFDGGSQAFLLRRPGQVILLDALTDEFISVLAKAQKVRFLETPEDSSEIVQQYEVSVTKIEKVALSEEQIVSEDEQFDPLPHSA
;
A
#
# COMPACT_ATOMS: atom_id res chain seq x y z
N MET A 1 -10.01 -2.09 17.01
CA MET A 1 -9.87 -1.17 15.84
C MET A 1 -8.83 -1.75 14.89
N ARG A 2 -9.06 -1.71 13.57
CA ARG A 2 -8.07 -2.16 12.58
C ARG A 2 -7.05 -1.03 12.39
N LYS A 3 -5.77 -1.30 12.67
CA LYS A 3 -4.67 -0.34 12.47
C LYS A 3 -4.39 -0.23 10.96
N ILE A 4 -4.30 0.99 10.45
CA ILE A 4 -3.87 1.25 9.07
C ILE A 4 -2.37 1.51 9.10
N ILE A 5 -1.62 0.80 8.28
CA ILE A 5 -0.18 0.93 8.14
C ILE A 5 0.10 2.05 7.14
N LEU A 6 0.82 3.09 7.53
CA LEU A 6 1.32 4.09 6.58
C LEU A 6 2.66 3.61 6.01
N ASP A 7 2.70 3.32 4.70
CA ASP A 7 3.95 3.05 4.01
C ASP A 7 4.49 4.35 3.39
N LYS A 8 5.57 4.87 3.99
CA LYS A 8 6.22 6.10 3.51
C LYS A 8 7.21 5.84 2.38
N ASN A 9 7.61 4.59 2.16
CA ASN A 9 8.70 4.21 1.27
C ASN A 9 8.17 3.33 0.13
N TYR A 10 7.21 3.86 -0.63
CA TYR A 10 6.74 3.21 -1.85
C TYR A 10 7.21 3.98 -3.08
N PHE A 11 7.40 3.26 -4.19
CA PHE A 11 7.71 3.85 -5.49
C PHE A 11 6.58 3.56 -6.46
N VAL A 12 6.24 4.55 -7.29
CA VAL A 12 5.28 4.38 -8.37
C VAL A 12 6.02 4.46 -9.69
N PHE A 13 5.75 3.51 -10.58
CA PHE A 13 6.35 3.47 -11.89
C PHE A 13 5.31 3.03 -12.92
N ARG A 14 5.61 3.24 -14.20
CA ARG A 14 4.81 2.71 -15.30
C ARG A 14 5.61 1.62 -15.98
N ASP A 15 5.04 0.43 -16.07
CA ASP A 15 5.73 -0.67 -16.74
C ASP A 15 5.60 -0.60 -18.27
N ALA A 16 6.23 -1.55 -18.96
CA ALA A 16 6.23 -1.63 -20.41
C ALA A 16 4.84 -1.87 -21.02
N ASP A 17 3.92 -2.47 -20.26
CA ASP A 17 2.52 -2.69 -20.66
C ASP A 17 1.67 -1.43 -20.45
N GLY A 18 2.28 -0.37 -19.89
CA GLY A 18 1.61 0.87 -19.55
C GLY A 18 0.76 0.78 -18.28
N ILE A 19 0.85 -0.33 -17.53
CA ILE A 19 0.18 -0.52 -16.24
C ILE A 19 0.96 0.25 -15.18
N LEU A 20 0.23 0.89 -14.27
CA LEU A 20 0.84 1.56 -13.14
C LEU A 20 1.24 0.53 -12.09
N GLY A 21 2.53 0.52 -11.76
CA GLY A 21 3.15 -0.34 -10.78
C GLY A 21 3.46 0.41 -9.49
N PHE A 22 3.32 -0.30 -8.37
CA PHE A 22 3.71 0.13 -7.04
C PHE A 22 4.76 -0.85 -6.52
N THR A 23 5.92 -0.34 -6.13
CA THR A 23 6.86 -1.08 -5.31
C THR A 23 6.62 -0.68 -3.86
N ILE A 24 6.30 -1.65 -3.02
CA ILE A 24 6.17 -1.51 -1.56
C ILE A 24 7.15 -2.47 -0.89
N LYS A 25 7.38 -2.30 0.40
CA LYS A 25 8.19 -3.29 1.12
C LYS A 25 7.48 -4.65 1.21
N SER A 26 8.26 -5.70 1.43
CA SER A 26 7.74 -7.03 1.71
C SER A 26 7.14 -7.14 3.09
N TYR A 27 5.99 -7.81 3.17
CA TYR A 27 5.31 -8.10 4.44
C TYR A 27 5.22 -9.60 4.68
N GLU A 28 5.22 -10.00 5.96
CA GLU A 28 5.04 -11.39 6.33
C GLU A 28 3.73 -12.00 5.81
N GLY A 29 3.83 -13.24 5.34
CA GLY A 29 2.71 -14.00 4.77
C GLY A 29 2.31 -13.51 3.38
N GLN A 30 1.53 -14.33 2.67
CA GLN A 30 1.11 -14.05 1.29
C GLN A 30 -0.03 -13.01 1.23
N PRO A 31 -0.14 -12.24 0.14
CA PRO A 31 -1.36 -11.47 -0.16
C PRO A 31 -2.59 -12.40 -0.21
N GLN A 32 -3.73 -11.96 0.33
CA GLN A 32 -4.97 -12.76 0.34
C GLN A 32 -6.15 -11.91 -0.11
N ASN A 33 -6.63 -12.18 -1.33
CA ASN A 33 -7.70 -11.42 -1.97
C ASN A 33 -7.46 -9.89 -1.91
N PRO A 34 -6.32 -9.41 -2.48
CA PRO A 34 -5.94 -8.03 -2.36
C PRO A 34 -6.98 -7.11 -2.99
N ARG A 35 -7.24 -5.96 -2.36
CA ARG A 35 -8.12 -4.92 -2.90
C ARG A 35 -7.42 -3.58 -2.88
N PHE A 36 -7.53 -2.85 -3.98
CA PHE A 36 -6.94 -1.53 -4.12
C PHE A 36 -8.04 -0.49 -4.25
N LEU A 37 -8.08 0.43 -3.30
CA LEU A 37 -9.05 1.52 -3.23
C LEU A 37 -8.34 2.84 -3.51
N PHE A 38 -8.87 3.64 -4.42
CA PHE A 38 -8.32 4.94 -4.79
C PHE A 38 -9.35 6.03 -4.56
N ASP A 39 -8.98 7.08 -3.83
CA ASP A 39 -9.89 8.14 -3.39
C ASP A 39 -10.12 9.24 -4.44
N GLY A 40 -9.44 9.16 -5.59
CA GLY A 40 -9.49 10.17 -6.64
C GLY A 40 -8.58 11.38 -6.40
N GLY A 41 -7.91 11.43 -5.26
CA GLY A 41 -6.93 12.44 -4.86
C GLY A 41 -5.56 11.80 -4.62
N SER A 42 -4.87 12.21 -3.55
CA SER A 42 -3.49 11.79 -3.27
C SER A 42 -3.38 10.49 -2.48
N GLN A 43 -4.49 9.82 -2.18
CA GLN A 43 -4.50 8.66 -1.27
C GLN A 43 -5.01 7.40 -1.94
N ALA A 44 -4.34 6.29 -1.65
CA ALA A 44 -4.80 4.97 -2.01
C ALA A 44 -4.60 3.97 -0.86
N PHE A 45 -5.43 2.93 -0.87
CA PHE A 45 -5.43 1.89 0.16
C PHE A 45 -5.26 0.54 -0.49
N LEU A 46 -4.24 -0.18 -0.08
CA LEU A 46 -4.08 -1.60 -0.38
C LEU A 46 -4.54 -2.42 0.83
N LEU A 47 -5.69 -3.06 0.70
CA LEU A 47 -6.08 -4.16 1.58
C LEU A 47 -5.35 -5.40 1.08
N ARG A 48 -4.13 -5.63 1.56
CA ARG A 48 -3.27 -6.74 1.12
C ARG A 48 -3.83 -8.11 1.52
N ARG A 49 -4.35 -8.20 2.75
CA ARG A 49 -5.03 -9.39 3.31
C ARG A 49 -6.02 -8.97 4.40
N PRO A 50 -6.93 -9.84 4.86
CA PRO A 50 -7.84 -9.52 5.96
C PRO A 50 -7.09 -8.98 7.19
N GLY A 51 -7.44 -7.77 7.60
CA GLY A 51 -6.83 -7.11 8.77
C GLY A 51 -5.53 -6.34 8.51
N GLN A 52 -4.99 -6.36 7.28
CA GLN A 52 -3.81 -5.59 6.89
C GLN A 52 -4.19 -4.58 5.80
N VAL A 53 -4.18 -3.30 6.18
CA VAL A 53 -4.44 -2.18 5.26
C VAL A 53 -3.20 -1.32 5.20
N ILE A 54 -2.71 -1.08 3.99
CA ILE A 54 -1.55 -0.23 3.71
C ILE A 54 -2.09 1.04 3.05
N LEU A 55 -1.81 2.20 3.66
CA LEU A 55 -2.08 3.52 3.11
C LEU A 55 -0.85 3.96 2.30
N LEU A 56 -1.10 4.28 1.04
CA LEU A 56 -0.17 4.93 0.12
C LEU A 56 -0.61 6.38 -0.01
N ASP A 57 0.08 7.28 0.68
CA ASP A 57 -0.23 8.71 0.70
C ASP A 57 0.72 9.51 -0.20
N ALA A 58 0.37 10.75 -0.48
CA ALA A 58 1.17 11.69 -1.28
C ALA A 58 1.43 11.23 -2.73
N LEU A 59 0.44 10.60 -3.37
CA LEU A 59 0.49 10.35 -4.82
C LEU A 59 0.63 11.68 -5.59
N THR A 60 1.52 11.71 -6.58
CA THR A 60 1.74 12.90 -7.40
C THR A 60 0.63 13.08 -8.44
N ASP A 61 0.37 14.32 -8.87
CA ASP A 61 -0.68 14.65 -9.87
C ASP A 61 -0.55 13.84 -11.17
N GLU A 62 0.69 13.52 -11.56
CA GLU A 62 0.98 12.64 -12.69
C GLU A 62 0.35 11.25 -12.50
N PHE A 63 0.61 10.60 -11.36
CA PHE A 63 0.09 9.27 -11.07
C PHE A 63 -1.41 9.27 -10.77
N ILE A 64 -1.93 10.33 -10.13
CA ILE A 64 -3.37 10.53 -9.92
C ILE A 64 -4.10 10.51 -11.27
N SER A 65 -3.58 11.24 -12.26
CA SER A 65 -4.18 11.32 -13.59
C SER A 65 -4.21 9.97 -14.32
N VAL A 66 -3.19 9.13 -14.10
CA VAL A 66 -3.11 7.78 -14.65
C VAL A 66 -4.05 6.82 -13.91
N LEU A 67 -4.03 6.82 -12.57
CA LEU A 67 -4.90 6.01 -11.72
C LEU A 67 -6.38 6.28 -11.97
N ALA A 68 -6.75 7.53 -12.24
CA ALA A 68 -8.11 7.92 -12.57
C ALA A 68 -8.65 7.18 -13.81
N LYS A 69 -7.79 6.65 -14.69
CA LYS A 69 -8.17 5.92 -15.90
C LYS A 69 -7.81 4.43 -15.83
N ALA A 70 -6.99 4.03 -14.88
CA ALA A 70 -6.52 2.65 -14.73
C ALA A 70 -7.66 1.72 -14.27
N GLN A 71 -7.73 0.53 -14.87
CA GLN A 71 -8.61 -0.55 -14.40
C GLN A 71 -7.93 -1.46 -13.39
N LYS A 72 -6.60 -1.55 -13.48
CA LYS A 72 -5.75 -2.38 -12.62
C LYS A 72 -4.41 -1.72 -12.39
N VAL A 73 -3.77 -2.14 -11.30
CA VAL A 73 -2.41 -1.77 -10.91
C VAL A 73 -1.61 -3.03 -10.60
N ARG A 74 -0.29 -2.93 -10.65
CA ARG A 74 0.62 -4.02 -10.29
C ARG A 74 1.33 -3.67 -9.00
N PHE A 75 1.42 -4.62 -8.08
CA PHE A 75 2.19 -4.50 -6.87
C PHE A 75 3.40 -5.39 -6.94
N LEU A 76 4.56 -4.83 -6.59
CA LEU A 76 5.81 -5.53 -6.34
C LEU A 76 6.14 -5.34 -4.86
N GLU A 77 6.42 -6.44 -4.18
CA GLU A 77 6.93 -6.40 -2.81
C GLU A 77 8.40 -6.77 -2.80
N THR A 78 9.23 -5.89 -2.26
CA THR A 78 10.69 -6.06 -2.22
C THR A 78 11.21 -5.93 -0.80
N PRO A 79 12.36 -6.57 -0.45
CA PRO A 79 13.05 -6.28 0.79
C PRO A 79 13.55 -4.83 0.79
N GLU A 80 14.00 -4.35 1.96
CA GLU A 80 14.47 -2.96 2.14
C GLU A 80 15.63 -2.61 1.19
N ASP A 81 16.51 -3.56 0.92
CA ASP A 81 17.62 -3.40 -0.02
C ASP A 81 17.19 -3.49 -1.50
N SER A 82 15.90 -3.75 -1.77
CA SER A 82 15.32 -3.92 -3.10
C SER A 82 16.05 -4.95 -3.98
N SER A 83 16.72 -5.92 -3.35
CA SER A 83 17.59 -6.89 -4.04
C SER A 83 16.82 -7.87 -4.94
N GLU A 84 15.57 -8.18 -4.59
CA GLU A 84 14.71 -9.08 -5.35
C GLU A 84 13.23 -8.75 -5.21
N ILE A 85 12.40 -9.32 -6.09
CA ILE A 85 10.95 -9.24 -6.00
C ILE A 85 10.45 -10.48 -5.27
N VAL A 86 9.93 -10.28 -4.06
CA VAL A 86 9.39 -11.35 -3.20
C VAL A 86 7.96 -11.70 -3.58
N GLN A 87 7.17 -10.69 -3.95
CA GLN A 87 5.79 -10.88 -4.43
C GLN A 87 5.50 -9.99 -5.63
N GLN A 88 4.71 -10.51 -6.55
CA GLN A 88 4.15 -9.75 -7.66
C GLN A 88 2.70 -10.13 -7.89
N TYR A 89 1.80 -9.15 -7.90
CA TYR A 89 0.37 -9.38 -8.13
C TYR A 89 -0.32 -8.17 -8.75
N GLU A 90 -1.41 -8.42 -9.46
CA GLU A 90 -2.26 -7.37 -10.02
C GLU A 90 -3.53 -7.20 -9.18
N VAL A 91 -3.99 -5.97 -9.05
CA VAL A 91 -5.20 -5.63 -8.28
C VAL A 91 -6.05 -4.65 -9.06
N SER A 92 -7.36 -4.91 -9.14
CA SER A 92 -8.31 -4.00 -9.78
C SER A 92 -8.42 -2.70 -8.98
N VAL A 93 -8.48 -1.58 -9.70
CA VAL A 93 -8.68 -0.26 -9.10
C VAL A 93 -10.15 -0.08 -8.77
N THR A 94 -10.45 0.07 -7.47
CA THR A 94 -11.79 0.45 -7.00
C THR A 94 -11.75 1.93 -6.63
N LYS A 95 -12.55 2.74 -7.31
CA LYS A 95 -12.70 4.16 -6.98
C LYS A 95 -13.67 4.29 -5.81
N ILE A 96 -13.28 5.07 -4.82
CA ILE A 96 -14.10 5.37 -3.65
C ILE A 96 -14.24 6.87 -3.48
N GLU A 97 -15.21 7.29 -2.68
CA GLU A 97 -15.25 8.67 -2.20
C GLU A 97 -14.10 8.93 -1.24
N LYS A 98 -13.71 10.20 -1.15
CA LYS A 98 -12.61 10.63 -0.29
C LYS A 98 -12.85 10.22 1.17
N VAL A 99 -11.90 9.50 1.74
CA VAL A 99 -11.96 9.04 3.13
C VAL A 99 -11.25 10.07 4.01
N ALA A 100 -11.96 10.59 5.01
CA ALA A 100 -11.33 11.36 6.07
C ALA A 100 -10.86 10.39 7.17
N LEU A 101 -9.55 10.19 7.28
CA LEU A 101 -8.94 9.39 8.35
C LEU A 101 -8.52 10.31 9.50
N SER A 102 -8.76 9.89 10.74
CA SER A 102 -8.14 10.53 11.91
C SER A 102 -6.74 9.94 12.15
N GLU A 103 -5.84 10.75 12.74
CA GLU A 103 -4.46 10.34 13.06
C GLU A 103 -4.43 9.09 13.96
N GLU A 104 -5.44 8.91 14.82
CA GLU A 104 -5.60 7.76 15.72
C GLU A 104 -5.77 6.40 14.98
N GLN A 105 -6.12 6.43 13.69
CA GLN A 105 -6.33 5.25 12.87
C GLN A 105 -5.08 4.83 12.09
N ILE A 106 -4.11 5.76 11.96
CA ILE A 106 -2.90 5.61 11.17
C ILE A 106 -1.75 5.30 12.11
N VAL A 107 -1.07 4.18 11.86
CA VAL A 107 0.09 3.78 12.65
C VAL A 107 1.30 3.84 11.73
N SER A 108 2.29 4.65 12.11
CA SER A 108 3.62 4.57 11.50
C SER A 108 4.28 3.27 11.93
N GLU A 109 4.96 2.61 11.01
CA GLU A 109 5.55 1.30 11.26
C GLU A 109 6.61 1.29 12.37
N ASP A 110 7.19 2.45 12.70
CA ASP A 110 8.19 2.61 13.77
C ASP A 110 7.63 2.32 15.19
N GLU A 111 6.30 2.28 15.38
CA GLU A 111 5.68 2.01 16.68
C GLU A 111 5.36 0.52 16.93
N GLN A 112 5.86 -0.40 16.10
CA GLN A 112 5.57 -1.84 16.23
C GLN A 112 6.58 -2.66 17.06
N PHE A 113 7.48 -2.02 17.81
CA PHE A 113 8.34 -2.70 18.79
C PHE A 113 8.13 -2.15 20.20
N ASP A 114 7.16 -2.72 20.91
CA ASP A 114 7.23 -2.80 22.38
C ASP A 114 7.50 -4.28 22.73
N PRO A 115 8.76 -4.72 22.83
CA PRO A 115 9.04 -6.05 23.35
C PRO A 115 8.56 -6.07 24.80
N LEU A 116 7.53 -6.89 25.06
CA LEU A 116 7.03 -7.18 26.40
C LEU A 116 8.19 -7.26 27.39
N PRO A 117 8.13 -6.62 28.57
CA PRO A 117 9.18 -6.76 29.56
C PRO A 117 9.25 -8.24 29.95
N HIS A 118 10.36 -8.89 29.62
CA HIS A 118 10.69 -10.19 30.18
C HIS A 118 10.77 -10.01 31.70
N SER A 119 9.76 -10.51 32.40
CA SER A 119 9.79 -10.66 33.85
C SER A 119 11.04 -11.47 34.23
N ALA A 120 11.90 -10.86 35.05
CA ALA A 120 13.07 -11.47 35.67
C ALA A 120 12.69 -12.50 36.73
#